data_AF-A0A449B2C6-F1
#
_entry.id   AF-A0A449B2C6-F1
#
_cell.length_a   1.000
_cell.length_b   1.000
_cell.length_c   1.000
_cell.angle_alpha   90.00
_cell.angle_beta   90.00
_cell.angle_gamma   90.00
#
_symmetry.space_group_name_H-M   'P 1'
#
loop_
_entity.id
_entity.type
_entity.pdbx_description
1 polymer ?
#
loop_
_entity_poly.entity_id
_entity_poly.type
_entity_poly.pdbx_seq_one_letter_code
_entity_poly.pdbx_strand_id
1 'polypeptide(L)'
;MKTNKEQFIDILEKFNQIAKEMGFVYSIDKNTYNHILSGIWNLNEISFILYLDDFIKIVASNKYLIKYQSPRVLNNPLPHLIINQREIPLSLVVHSNTKILNSSLIKKYLKKLSKQNNPYFFDQILAKMQTEDINVLCHIKFQNYESLVIKEINNVNLKYYDVLKINDKLSIPIHNFFKKEK
;
A
#
# COMPACT_ATOMS: atom_id res chain seq x y z
N MET A 1 2.40 -21.86 -21.58
CA MET A 1 1.46 -21.03 -20.80
C MET A 1 2.04 -20.85 -19.41
N LYS A 2 2.14 -19.63 -18.87
CA LYS A 2 2.73 -19.40 -17.54
C LYS A 2 1.80 -19.90 -16.44
N THR A 3 2.34 -20.60 -15.46
CA THR A 3 1.67 -21.00 -14.21
C THR A 3 1.31 -19.77 -13.35
N ASN A 4 0.39 -19.93 -12.40
CA ASN A 4 0.05 -18.85 -11.46
C ASN A 4 1.27 -18.37 -10.68
N LYS A 5 2.16 -19.29 -10.26
CA LYS A 5 3.40 -18.96 -9.58
C LYS A 5 4.31 -18.08 -10.45
N GLU A 6 4.52 -18.44 -11.71
CA GLU A 6 5.34 -17.66 -12.62
C GLU A 6 4.76 -16.26 -12.84
N GLN A 7 3.43 -16.15 -13.06
CA GLN A 7 2.77 -14.85 -13.20
C GLN A 7 2.87 -14.00 -11.94
N PHE A 8 2.78 -14.61 -10.75
CA PHE A 8 2.91 -13.92 -9.46
C PHE A 8 4.31 -13.36 -9.30
N ILE A 9 5.33 -14.16 -9.62
CA ILE A 9 6.73 -13.74 -9.57
C ILE A 9 6.99 -12.63 -10.60
N ASP A 10 6.48 -12.74 -11.83
CA ASP A 10 6.63 -11.69 -12.85
C ASP A 10 6.10 -10.34 -12.36
N ILE A 11 4.96 -10.34 -11.65
CA ILE A 11 4.36 -9.13 -11.08
C ILE A 11 5.30 -8.50 -10.03
N LEU A 12 5.81 -9.32 -9.11
CA LEU A 12 6.75 -8.87 -8.09
C LEU A 12 8.05 -8.35 -8.69
N GLU A 13 8.61 -9.05 -9.69
CA GLU A 13 9.82 -8.65 -10.39
C GLU A 13 9.63 -7.33 -11.14
N LYS A 14 8.48 -7.17 -11.82
CA LYS A 14 8.17 -5.93 -12.53
C LYS A 14 8.02 -4.75 -11.58
N PHE A 15 7.37 -4.94 -10.44
CA PHE A 15 7.25 -3.88 -9.46
C PHE A 15 8.58 -3.53 -8.78
N ASN A 16 9.42 -4.54 -8.50
CA ASN A 16 10.76 -4.34 -7.99
C ASN A 16 11.65 -3.58 -8.98
N GLN A 17 11.51 -3.85 -10.28
CA GLN A 17 12.19 -3.06 -11.32
C GLN A 17 11.75 -1.60 -11.28
N ILE A 18 10.45 -1.32 -11.21
CA ILE A 18 9.91 0.05 -11.11
C ILE A 18 10.46 0.75 -9.86
N ALA A 19 10.48 0.06 -8.72
CA ALA A 19 11.01 0.60 -7.47
C ALA A 19 12.49 0.99 -7.56
N LYS A 20 13.30 0.15 -8.22
CA LYS A 20 14.72 0.43 -8.46
C LYS A 20 14.93 1.61 -9.42
N GLU A 21 14.21 1.63 -10.53
CA GLU A 21 14.29 2.70 -11.53
C GLU A 21 13.89 4.07 -10.95
N MET A 22 12.92 4.08 -10.04
CA MET A 22 12.40 5.31 -9.41
C MET A 22 13.03 5.64 -8.05
N GLY A 23 13.91 4.80 -7.53
CA GLY A 23 14.62 5.04 -6.27
C GLY A 23 13.73 5.05 -5.03
N PHE A 24 12.82 4.08 -4.90
CA PHE A 24 12.00 3.91 -3.69
C PHE A 24 12.03 2.48 -3.14
N VAL A 25 11.61 2.35 -1.89
CA VAL A 25 11.46 1.07 -1.19
C VAL A 25 9.97 0.78 -0.98
N TYR A 26 9.55 -0.46 -1.23
CA TYR A 26 8.19 -0.90 -1.01
C TYR A 26 8.17 -2.16 -0.15
N SER A 27 7.02 -2.49 0.42
CA SER A 27 6.77 -3.78 1.06
C SER A 27 5.57 -4.45 0.40
N ILE A 28 5.40 -5.74 0.65
CA ILE A 28 4.12 -6.43 0.44
C ILE A 28 3.31 -6.41 1.73
N ASP A 29 1.99 -6.60 1.62
CA ASP A 29 1.15 -6.71 2.78
C ASP A 29 1.31 -8.04 3.54
N LYS A 30 0.73 -8.09 4.74
CA LYS A 30 0.81 -9.26 5.62
C LYS A 30 0.17 -10.51 5.00
N ASN A 31 -0.89 -10.37 4.22
CA ASN A 31 -1.59 -11.50 3.61
C ASN A 31 -0.77 -12.07 2.46
N THR A 32 -0.31 -11.22 1.54
CA THR A 32 0.61 -11.57 0.46
C THR A 32 1.88 -12.22 1.04
N TYR A 33 2.45 -11.66 2.11
CA TYR A 33 3.60 -12.25 2.81
C TYR A 33 3.31 -13.67 3.30
N ASN A 34 2.19 -13.88 4.00
CA ASN A 34 1.82 -15.20 4.52
C ASN A 34 1.52 -16.21 3.40
N HIS A 35 0.93 -15.77 2.28
CA HIS A 35 0.65 -16.64 1.15
C HIS A 35 1.93 -17.13 0.49
N ILE A 36 2.91 -16.25 0.31
CA ILE A 36 4.23 -16.63 -0.20
C ILE A 36 4.89 -17.65 0.73
N LEU A 37 4.88 -17.43 2.05
CA LEU A 37 5.48 -18.36 3.01
C LEU A 37 4.78 -19.73 3.04
N SER A 38 3.47 -19.76 2.82
CA SER A 38 2.68 -20.98 2.75
C SER A 38 2.70 -21.65 1.37
N GLY A 39 3.44 -21.10 0.39
CA GLY A 39 3.49 -21.62 -0.97
C GLY A 39 2.19 -21.43 -1.76
N ILE A 40 1.33 -20.51 -1.33
CA ILE A 40 0.06 -20.15 -2.00
C ILE A 40 0.34 -19.02 -2.98
N TRP A 41 0.18 -19.30 -4.28
CA TRP A 41 0.46 -18.36 -5.37
C TRP A 41 -0.83 -17.90 -6.05
N ASN A 42 -1.63 -17.11 -5.35
CA ASN A 42 -2.89 -16.57 -5.86
C ASN A 42 -2.71 -15.12 -6.33
N LEU A 43 -2.98 -14.87 -7.61
CA LEU A 43 -2.79 -13.56 -8.24
C LEU A 43 -3.74 -12.49 -7.70
N ASN A 44 -4.89 -12.88 -7.15
CA ASN A 44 -5.89 -11.95 -6.60
C ASN A 44 -5.58 -11.51 -5.17
N GLU A 45 -4.52 -12.05 -4.57
CA GLU A 45 -4.12 -11.81 -3.17
C GLU A 45 -2.75 -11.13 -3.07
N ILE A 46 -2.26 -10.60 -4.20
CA ILE A 46 -1.10 -9.71 -4.24
C ILE A 46 -1.55 -8.32 -3.82
N SER A 47 -0.82 -7.72 -2.90
CA SER A 47 -1.07 -6.37 -2.42
C SER A 47 0.25 -5.73 -2.01
N PHE A 48 0.43 -4.49 -2.43
CA PHE A 48 1.64 -3.72 -2.17
C PHE A 48 1.41 -2.64 -1.12
N ILE A 49 2.50 -2.24 -0.48
CA ILE A 49 2.54 -1.16 0.48
C ILE A 49 3.63 -0.16 0.08
N LEU A 50 3.25 1.10 -0.02
CA LEU A 50 4.14 2.22 -0.31
C LEU A 50 4.03 3.33 0.72
N TYR A 51 5.11 4.09 0.91
CA TYR A 51 5.00 5.40 1.54
C TYR A 51 4.26 6.36 0.61
N LEU A 52 3.52 7.30 1.20
CA LEU A 52 2.78 8.31 0.46
C LEU A 52 3.69 9.13 -0.46
N ASP A 53 4.89 9.48 0.00
CA ASP A 53 5.86 10.25 -0.79
C ASP A 53 6.28 9.51 -2.06
N ASP A 54 6.49 8.20 -1.96
CA ASP A 54 6.86 7.37 -3.10
C ASP A 54 5.67 7.14 -4.04
N PHE A 55 4.46 7.00 -3.50
CA PHE A 55 3.25 7.00 -4.29
C PHE A 55 3.09 8.30 -5.11
N ILE A 56 3.31 9.47 -4.49
CA ILE A 56 3.26 10.77 -5.17
C ILE A 56 4.31 10.82 -6.30
N LYS A 57 5.53 10.33 -6.08
CA LYS A 57 6.56 10.23 -7.13
C LYS A 57 6.10 9.35 -8.31
N ILE A 58 5.45 8.21 -8.03
CA ILE A 58 4.90 7.33 -9.08
C ILE A 58 3.81 8.05 -9.87
N VAL A 59 2.85 8.70 -9.19
CA VAL A 59 1.77 9.46 -9.86
C VAL A 59 2.35 10.55 -10.76
N ALA A 60 3.34 11.29 -10.28
CA ALA A 60 3.97 12.38 -11.02
C ALA A 60 4.76 11.89 -12.25
N SER A 61 5.48 10.77 -12.12
CA SER A 61 6.39 10.30 -13.17
C SER A 61 5.71 9.35 -14.16
N ASN A 62 4.73 8.58 -13.71
CA ASN A 62 4.07 7.55 -14.52
C ASN A 62 2.63 7.31 -14.06
N LYS A 63 1.76 8.30 -14.30
CA LYS A 63 0.33 8.26 -13.93
C LYS A 63 -0.43 7.02 -14.44
N TYR A 64 0.01 6.40 -15.55
CA TYR A 64 -0.65 5.24 -16.15
C TYR A 64 -0.49 3.96 -15.32
N LEU A 65 0.47 3.94 -14.38
CA LEU A 65 0.62 2.84 -13.43
C LEU A 65 -0.44 2.90 -12.33
N ILE A 66 -1.16 4.01 -12.15
CA ILE A 66 -2.14 4.18 -11.08
C ILE A 66 -3.55 4.17 -11.64
N LYS A 67 -4.42 3.35 -11.04
CA LYS A 67 -5.86 3.37 -11.30
C LYS A 67 -6.61 3.65 -10.02
N TYR A 68 -7.52 4.61 -10.07
CA TYR A 68 -8.50 4.81 -9.01
C TYR A 68 -9.79 4.07 -9.40
N GLN A 69 -10.40 3.37 -8.44
CA GLN A 69 -11.68 2.73 -8.71
C GLN A 69 -12.76 3.78 -8.99
N SER A 70 -13.63 3.49 -9.95
CA SER A 70 -14.79 4.33 -10.23
C SER A 70 -15.71 4.31 -9.00
N PRO A 71 -16.26 5.46 -8.55
CA PRO A 71 -17.09 5.60 -7.33
C PRO A 71 -18.31 4.68 -7.20
N ARG A 72 -18.63 3.91 -8.24
CA ARG A 72 -19.89 3.19 -8.40
C ARG A 72 -19.84 1.70 -8.07
N VAL A 73 -18.66 1.09 -7.87
CA VAL A 73 -18.58 -0.38 -7.82
C VAL A 73 -18.22 -0.91 -6.43
N LEU A 74 -17.25 -0.30 -5.74
CA LEU A 74 -16.87 -0.66 -4.38
C LEU A 74 -16.33 0.63 -3.75
N ASN A 75 -16.76 0.98 -2.54
CA ASN A 75 -16.45 2.24 -1.87
C ASN A 75 -14.95 2.38 -1.47
N ASN A 76 -14.02 1.79 -2.22
CA ASN A 76 -12.59 1.82 -1.98
C ASN A 76 -11.96 3.08 -2.61
N PRO A 77 -11.54 4.06 -1.79
CA PRO A 77 -10.89 5.26 -2.29
C PRO A 77 -9.40 5.04 -2.57
N LEU A 78 -8.84 3.85 -2.24
CA LEU A 78 -7.43 3.57 -2.44
C LEU A 78 -7.10 3.31 -3.92
N PRO A 79 -5.95 3.82 -4.36
CA PRO A 79 -5.43 3.51 -5.69
C PRO A 79 -5.10 2.02 -5.84
N HIS A 80 -5.04 1.57 -7.08
CA HIS A 80 -4.49 0.29 -7.50
C HIS A 80 -3.30 0.54 -8.42
N LEU A 81 -2.32 -0.35 -8.39
CA LEU A 81 -1.24 -0.40 -9.36
C LEU A 81 -1.67 -1.23 -10.57
N ILE A 82 -1.41 -0.74 -11.78
CA ILE A 82 -1.56 -1.51 -13.01
C ILE A 82 -0.20 -2.15 -13.35
N ILE A 83 -0.10 -3.46 -13.15
CA ILE A 83 1.11 -4.23 -13.50
C ILE A 83 0.69 -5.42 -14.36
N ASN A 84 1.31 -5.57 -15.53
CA ASN A 84 0.99 -6.64 -16.47
C ASN A 84 -0.53 -6.76 -16.76
N GLN A 85 -1.19 -5.61 -16.98
CA GLN A 85 -2.65 -5.50 -17.21
C GLN A 85 -3.53 -5.96 -16.05
N ARG A 86 -2.97 -6.10 -14.83
CA ARG A 86 -3.71 -6.43 -13.61
C ARG A 86 -3.75 -5.25 -12.66
N GLU A 87 -4.89 -5.08 -12.02
CA GLU A 87 -5.08 -4.13 -10.92
C GLU A 87 -4.68 -4.78 -9.62
N ILE A 88 -3.67 -4.22 -8.96
CA ILE A 88 -3.12 -4.73 -7.72
C ILE A 88 -3.44 -3.72 -6.62
N PRO A 89 -4.15 -4.12 -5.56
CA PRO A 89 -4.43 -3.25 -4.43
C PRO A 89 -3.16 -2.60 -3.86
N LEU A 90 -3.25 -1.31 -3.58
CA LEU A 90 -2.18 -0.56 -2.95
C LEU A 90 -2.65 -0.03 -1.59
N SER A 91 -1.89 -0.37 -0.54
CA SER A 91 -1.99 0.27 0.76
C SER A 91 -0.92 1.35 0.91
N LEU A 92 -1.23 2.38 1.69
CA LEU A 92 -0.36 3.54 1.85
C LEU A 92 0.10 3.69 3.29
N VAL A 93 1.36 4.09 3.48
CA VAL A 93 1.92 4.49 4.76
C VAL A 93 2.16 5.99 4.73
N VAL A 94 1.58 6.70 5.69
CA VAL A 94 1.70 8.16 5.82
C VAL A 94 2.51 8.49 7.06
N HIS A 95 3.52 9.33 6.90
CA HIS A 95 4.23 9.96 8.00
C HIS A 95 3.31 10.96 8.71
N SER A 96 2.99 10.70 9.99
CA SER A 96 1.96 11.48 10.71
C SER A 96 2.31 11.67 12.18
N ASN A 97 1.39 12.28 12.93
CA ASN A 97 1.42 12.25 14.38
C ASN A 97 0.07 11.89 15.00
N THR A 98 0.12 11.34 16.21
CA THR A 98 -1.06 10.91 16.98
C THR A 98 -2.10 12.03 17.13
N LYS A 99 -1.69 13.30 17.27
CA LYS A 99 -2.60 14.44 17.41
C LYS A 99 -3.42 14.66 16.14
N ILE A 100 -2.79 14.64 14.97
CA ILE A 100 -3.44 14.79 13.66
C ILE A 100 -4.40 13.62 13.43
N LEU A 101 -3.94 12.38 13.61
CA LEU A 101 -4.76 11.18 13.39
C LEU A 101 -6.03 11.17 14.25
N ASN A 102 -5.92 11.65 15.50
CA ASN A 102 -7.04 11.69 16.44
C ASN A 102 -7.91 12.96 16.34
N SER A 103 -7.53 13.92 15.49
CA SER A 103 -8.23 15.18 15.35
C SER A 103 -9.68 15.00 14.89
N SER A 104 -10.56 15.89 15.36
CA SER A 104 -11.95 15.97 14.91
C SER A 104 -12.06 16.24 13.40
N LEU A 105 -11.07 16.95 12.84
CA LEU A 105 -10.97 17.22 11.42
C LEU A 105 -10.81 15.93 10.62
N ILE A 106 -9.77 15.13 10.87
CA ILE A 106 -9.56 13.86 10.17
C ILE A 106 -10.78 12.94 10.31
N LYS A 107 -11.35 12.81 11.52
CA LYS A 107 -12.57 12.04 11.76
C LYS A 107 -13.77 12.52 10.91
N LYS A 108 -13.95 13.85 10.79
CA LYS A 108 -14.98 14.46 9.95
C LYS A 108 -14.77 14.15 8.47
N TYR A 109 -13.52 14.20 8.00
CA TYR A 109 -13.21 13.84 6.61
C TYR A 109 -13.47 12.36 6.37
N LEU A 110 -12.96 11.45 7.21
CA LEU A 110 -13.23 10.01 7.04
C LEU A 110 -14.73 9.68 7.01
N LYS A 111 -15.52 10.35 7.85
CA LYS A 111 -16.99 10.24 7.83
C LYS A 111 -17.65 10.79 6.56
N LYS A 112 -17.03 11.75 5.88
CA LYS A 112 -17.51 12.27 4.59
C LYS A 112 -17.13 11.33 3.44
N LEU A 113 -15.91 10.80 3.47
CA LEU A 113 -15.42 9.86 2.46
C LEU A 113 -16.34 8.63 2.34
N SER A 114 -16.79 8.08 3.48
CA SER A 114 -17.75 6.97 3.52
C SER A 114 -19.15 7.30 2.99
N LYS A 115 -19.47 8.59 2.76
CA LYS A 115 -20.78 9.05 2.29
C LYS A 115 -20.77 9.55 0.84
N GLN A 116 -19.64 10.07 0.37
CA GLN A 116 -19.56 10.80 -0.91
C GLN A 116 -18.69 10.10 -1.96
N ASN A 117 -17.93 9.05 -1.60
CA ASN A 117 -17.13 8.23 -2.53
C ASN A 117 -16.34 9.05 -3.57
N ASN A 118 -15.74 10.16 -3.17
CA ASN A 118 -15.03 11.04 -4.09
C ASN A 118 -13.50 10.82 -3.97
N PRO A 119 -12.81 10.31 -5.00
CA PRO A 119 -11.36 10.11 -4.98
C PRO A 119 -10.57 11.39 -4.67
N TYR A 120 -11.01 12.56 -5.18
CA TYR A 120 -10.38 13.85 -4.86
C TYR A 120 -10.42 14.18 -3.36
N PHE A 121 -11.40 13.62 -2.65
CA PHE A 121 -11.54 13.80 -1.21
C PHE A 121 -10.54 12.93 -0.43
N PHE A 122 -10.08 11.83 -1.03
CA PHE A 122 -9.06 10.97 -0.44
C PHE A 122 -7.68 11.64 -0.48
N ASP A 123 -7.31 12.28 -1.58
CA ASP A 123 -6.06 13.05 -1.67
C ASP A 123 -5.99 14.17 -0.62
N GLN A 124 -7.13 14.83 -0.35
CA GLN A 124 -7.22 15.84 0.71
C GLN A 124 -7.00 15.24 2.11
N ILE A 125 -7.48 14.02 2.35
CA ILE A 125 -7.24 13.32 3.62
C ILE A 125 -5.76 13.02 3.77
N LEU A 126 -5.13 12.46 2.74
CA LEU A 126 -3.70 12.14 2.73
C LEU A 126 -2.85 13.37 3.04
N ALA A 127 -3.13 14.49 2.35
CA ALA A 127 -2.42 15.76 2.57
C ALA A 127 -2.60 16.33 3.99
N LYS A 128 -3.74 16.07 4.64
CA LYS A 128 -4.00 16.51 6.02
C LYS A 128 -3.42 15.58 7.08
N MET A 129 -3.18 14.32 6.73
CA MET A 129 -2.54 13.35 7.61
C MET A 129 -1.03 13.49 7.61
N GLN A 130 -0.44 13.90 6.48
CA GLN A 130 0.99 14.09 6.35
C GLN A 130 1.49 15.26 7.20
N THR A 131 2.61 15.06 7.89
CA THR A 131 3.24 16.10 8.72
C THR A 131 4.76 15.90 8.81
N GLU A 132 5.48 16.98 9.09
CA GLU A 132 6.93 16.96 9.37
C GLU A 132 7.24 16.63 10.85
N ASP A 133 6.32 16.92 11.77
CA ASP A 133 6.41 16.54 13.18
C ASP A 133 5.95 15.08 13.36
N ILE A 134 6.77 14.14 12.88
CA ILE A 134 6.42 12.72 12.77
C ILE A 134 6.69 12.01 14.10
N ASN A 135 5.64 11.47 14.72
CA ASN A 135 5.79 10.56 15.85
C ASN A 135 5.13 9.19 15.66
N VAL A 136 4.37 9.00 14.56
CA VAL A 136 3.78 7.71 14.18
C VAL A 136 3.79 7.51 12.68
N LEU A 137 3.73 6.25 12.27
CA LEU A 137 3.31 5.90 10.92
C LEU A 137 1.82 5.60 10.92
N CYS A 138 1.14 5.99 9.86
CA CYS A 138 -0.24 5.67 9.65
C CYS A 138 -0.40 4.76 8.42
N HIS A 139 -0.78 3.50 8.64
CA HIS A 139 -1.09 2.57 7.58
C HIS A 139 -2.56 2.66 7.20
N ILE A 140 -2.81 3.02 5.94
CA ILE A 140 -4.12 3.15 5.33
C ILE A 140 -4.28 1.99 4.35
N LYS A 141 -5.25 1.12 4.61
CA LYS A 141 -5.53 -0.07 3.80
C LYS A 141 -7.02 -0.28 3.62
N PHE A 142 -7.41 -1.08 2.64
CA PHE A 142 -8.79 -1.53 2.48
C PHE A 142 -8.89 -3.00 2.87
N GLN A 143 -9.68 -3.31 3.89
CA GLN A 143 -9.87 -4.68 4.34
C GLN A 143 -11.05 -5.30 3.57
N ASN A 144 -10.79 -6.46 2.97
CA ASN A 144 -11.78 -7.30 2.27
C ASN A 144 -12.59 -6.56 1.19
N TYR A 145 -12.00 -5.57 0.51
CA TYR A 145 -12.72 -4.78 -0.51
C TYR A 145 -13.96 -4.03 0.01
N GLU A 146 -14.12 -3.88 1.32
CA GLU A 146 -15.34 -3.30 1.93
C GLU A 146 -15.08 -2.11 2.87
N SER A 147 -13.99 -2.11 3.65
CA SER A 147 -13.77 -1.09 4.68
C SER A 147 -12.40 -0.44 4.64
N LEU A 148 -12.38 0.90 4.68
CA LEU A 148 -11.16 1.68 4.88
C LEU A 148 -10.71 1.53 6.33
N VAL A 149 -9.50 1.02 6.51
CA VAL A 149 -8.86 0.88 7.82
C VAL A 149 -7.67 1.82 7.88
N ILE A 150 -7.63 2.60 8.97
CA ILE A 150 -6.53 3.51 9.30
C ILE A 150 -5.94 3.03 10.61
N LYS A 151 -4.73 2.51 10.55
CA LYS A 151 -4.03 1.93 11.70
C LYS A 151 -2.80 2.77 12.03
N GLU A 152 -2.76 3.26 13.26
CA GLU A 152 -1.57 3.86 13.85
C GLU A 152 -0.51 2.78 14.12
N ILE A 153 0.73 3.05 13.76
CA ILE A 153 1.89 2.19 14.00
C ILE A 153 2.91 3.01 14.78
N ASN A 154 3.07 2.61 16.04
CA ASN A 154 3.97 3.23 17.01
C ASN A 154 5.32 2.52 17.06
N ASN A 155 6.33 3.21 17.61
CA ASN A 155 7.66 2.64 17.91
C ASN A 155 8.33 1.95 16.71
N VAL A 156 8.18 2.52 15.51
CA VAL A 156 8.75 1.94 14.29
C VAL A 156 10.19 2.42 14.10
N ASN A 157 11.12 1.47 13.98
CA ASN A 157 12.42 1.76 13.40
C ASN A 157 12.31 1.73 11.87
N LEU A 158 12.19 2.89 11.26
CA LEU A 158 12.08 3.04 9.80
C LEU A 158 13.29 2.53 9.03
N LYS A 159 14.46 2.43 9.68
CA LYS A 159 15.69 1.94 9.04
C LYS A 159 15.78 0.42 9.04
N TYR A 160 14.91 -0.27 9.78
CA TYR A 160 14.98 -1.71 9.93
C TYR A 160 13.91 -2.41 9.09
N TYR A 161 14.39 -3.19 8.12
CA TYR A 161 13.62 -4.08 7.29
C TYR A 161 14.26 -5.45 7.35
N ASP A 162 13.43 -6.48 7.43
CA ASP A 162 13.87 -7.81 7.08
C ASP A 162 13.76 -8.02 5.57
N VAL A 163 14.48 -8.99 5.01
CA VAL A 163 14.44 -9.29 3.57
C VAL A 163 13.78 -10.64 3.34
N LEU A 164 12.66 -10.65 2.62
CA LEU A 164 12.03 -11.87 2.14
C LEU A 164 12.69 -12.28 0.81
N LYS A 165 13.40 -13.40 0.81
CA LYS A 165 13.95 -14.01 -0.40
C LYS A 165 12.87 -14.86 -1.08
N ILE A 166 12.48 -14.49 -2.30
CA ILE A 166 11.48 -15.22 -3.10
C ILE A 166 12.17 -16.27 -3.99
N ASN A 167 13.25 -15.85 -4.64
CA ASN A 167 14.14 -16.67 -5.45
C ASN A 167 15.54 -16.02 -5.49
N ASP A 168 16.47 -16.57 -6.26
CA ASP A 168 17.87 -16.09 -6.34
C ASP A 168 18.00 -14.64 -6.85
N LYS A 169 17.00 -14.12 -7.56
CA LYS A 169 17.02 -12.81 -8.22
C LYS A 169 16.07 -11.78 -7.58
N LEU A 170 15.10 -12.25 -6.79
CA LEU A 170 14.04 -11.44 -6.22
C LEU A 170 14.05 -11.53 -4.70
N SER A 171 14.33 -10.39 -4.10
CA SER A 171 14.26 -10.16 -2.66
C SER A 171 13.44 -8.91 -2.41
N ILE A 172 12.52 -8.97 -1.45
CA ILE A 172 11.60 -7.88 -1.14
C ILE A 172 11.84 -7.46 0.31
N PRO A 173 12.08 -6.16 0.59
CA PRO A 173 12.16 -5.69 1.96
C PRO A 173 10.77 -5.72 2.61
N ILE A 174 10.71 -6.24 3.83
CA ILE A 174 9.50 -6.38 4.63
C ILE A 174 9.73 -5.64 5.94
N HIS A 175 8.93 -4.61 6.18
CA HIS A 175 8.93 -3.99 7.50
C HIS A 175 8.44 -4.97 8.57
N ASN A 176 9.08 -4.97 9.74
CA ASN A 176 8.76 -5.89 10.83
C ASN A 176 7.28 -5.84 11.24
N PHE A 177 6.66 -4.67 11.22
CA PHE A 177 5.26 -4.50 11.60
C PHE A 177 4.26 -5.08 10.57
N PHE A 178 4.71 -5.51 9.39
CA PHE A 178 3.92 -6.27 8.43
C PHE A 178 4.14 -7.78 8.51
N LYS A 179 5.08 -8.24 9.34
CA LYS A 179 5.27 -9.67 9.56
C LYS A 179 4.16 -10.26 10.42
N LYS A 180 4.03 -11.59 10.35
CA LYS A 180 3.26 -12.36 11.32
C LYS A 180 3.96 -12.22 12.68
N GLU A 181 3.20 -11.90 13.72
CA GLU A 181 3.68 -12.05 15.10
C GLU A 181 3.97 -13.55 15.29
N LYS A 182 5.17 -13.85 15.79
CA LYS A 182 5.60 -15.22 16.07
C LYS A 182 4.80 -15.80 17.21
#